data_AF-A0A1X1I836-F1
#
_entry.id   AF-A0A1X1I836-F1
#
_cell.length_a   1.000
_cell.length_b   1.000
_cell.length_c   1.000
_cell.angle_alpha   90.00
_cell.angle_beta   90.00
_cell.angle_gamma   90.00
#
_symmetry.space_group_name_H-M   'P 1'
#
loop_
_entity.id
_entity.type
_entity.pdbx_description
1 polymer ?
#
loop_
_entity_poly.entity_id
_entity_poly.type
_entity_poly.pdbx_seq_one_letter_code
_entity_poly.pdbx_strand_id
1 'polypeptide(L)'
;MKKILSYFIALVPILLLISLLLLVPIVFFISLVPNNYLPVSPIWIIEGLIGILILGYGIRLNKLPINLKSKIVYWAVFILLIIIATILAIYFKNLLIVSIFCQLFLLITYVLIFEQRFTGFKTYLQRSRSALVVFNLFDTFFVLLCYFLKYIIRDNKNTIDNFLNELPITYDTIEWIFIILSMSALLILLPAFRGYLSVWFYKKQNGIHKQSGRVFWNSNVKAYGISIMSICLYISMFFRISSLNDSRALVYLMLMSFTVYFWTIVCEGIDRGGEDKEKVLSNWALIGLLSIFLILLDQIESDLIGILTWFLPMLLPTFIGEVNSIIPKGYSKSPTPFMKKHLYWLQMMSFNTLFIFNIISSISTKQLIKNEKIEQINELKIFLISLFDSQSSSNFASGVLVSSAMLLISIAVAYGLSKLIVYLIRRYYIEASNRYFN
;
A
#
# COMPACT_ATOMS: atom_id res chain seq x y z
N MET A 1 -10.75 16.91 -28.22
CA MET A 1 -9.73 17.41 -27.27
C MET A 1 -9.83 16.87 -25.85
N LYS A 2 -10.95 17.04 -25.10
CA LYS A 2 -11.05 16.64 -23.66
C LYS A 2 -10.68 15.18 -23.34
N LYS A 3 -10.99 14.22 -24.24
CA LYS A 3 -10.65 12.80 -24.05
C LYS A 3 -9.14 12.51 -24.24
N ILE A 4 -8.46 13.21 -25.15
CA ILE A 4 -7.03 12.96 -25.43
C ILE A 4 -6.17 13.48 -24.29
N LEU A 5 -6.47 14.69 -23.80
CA LEU A 5 -5.77 15.28 -22.66
C LEU A 5 -5.89 14.43 -21.39
N SER A 6 -7.08 13.88 -21.12
CA SER A 6 -7.28 13.00 -19.95
C SER A 6 -6.53 11.67 -20.07
N TYR A 7 -6.40 11.11 -21.28
CA TYR A 7 -5.53 9.94 -21.49
C TYR A 7 -4.07 10.27 -21.24
N PHE A 8 -3.59 11.41 -21.74
CA PHE A 8 -2.22 11.85 -21.53
C PHE A 8 -1.91 12.04 -20.03
N ILE A 9 -2.75 12.80 -19.31
CA ILE A 9 -2.56 13.04 -17.87
C ILE A 9 -2.56 11.73 -17.08
N ALA A 10 -3.43 10.78 -17.41
CA ALA A 10 -3.46 9.47 -16.75
C ALA A 10 -2.21 8.62 -17.03
N LEU A 11 -1.64 8.73 -18.24
CA LEU A 11 -0.54 7.90 -18.71
C LEU A 11 0.84 8.41 -18.29
N VAL A 12 1.05 9.72 -18.16
CA VAL A 12 2.40 10.31 -17.94
C VAL A 12 3.18 9.65 -16.79
N PRO A 13 2.62 9.48 -15.57
CA PRO A 13 3.38 8.84 -14.48
C PRO A 13 3.75 7.37 -14.78
N ILE A 14 2.90 6.67 -15.52
CA ILE A 14 3.12 5.27 -15.90
C ILE A 14 4.21 5.18 -16.97
N LEU A 15 4.14 6.03 -17.99
CA LEU A 15 5.15 6.12 -19.03
C LEU A 15 6.51 6.43 -18.43
N LEU A 16 6.57 7.31 -17.44
CA LEU A 16 7.81 7.64 -16.72
C LEU A 16 8.36 6.46 -15.92
N LEU A 17 7.51 5.74 -15.18
CA LEU A 17 7.94 4.54 -14.44
C LEU A 17 8.49 3.48 -15.40
N ILE A 18 7.77 3.15 -16.48
CA ILE A 18 8.23 2.15 -17.46
C ILE A 18 9.53 2.59 -18.11
N SER A 19 9.64 3.87 -18.47
CA SER A 19 10.88 4.43 -19.04
C SER A 19 12.04 4.29 -18.09
N LEU A 20 11.83 4.56 -16.79
CA LEU A 20 12.87 4.45 -15.78
C LEU A 20 13.29 2.99 -15.55
N LEU A 21 12.33 2.08 -15.43
CA LEU A 21 12.60 0.64 -15.30
C LEU A 21 13.39 0.09 -16.49
N LEU A 22 13.18 0.65 -17.69
CA LEU A 22 13.92 0.30 -18.89
C LEU A 22 15.33 0.93 -18.90
N LEU A 23 15.46 2.18 -18.44
CA LEU A 23 16.71 2.94 -18.49
C LEU A 23 17.70 2.54 -17.38
N VAL A 24 17.23 2.26 -16.16
CA VAL A 24 18.09 1.98 -14.98
C VAL A 24 19.06 0.82 -15.22
N PRO A 25 18.63 -0.34 -15.75
CA PRO A 25 19.55 -1.43 -16.07
C PRO A 25 20.59 -1.02 -17.12
N ILE A 26 20.18 -0.27 -18.15
CA ILE A 26 21.07 0.18 -19.22
C ILE A 26 22.14 1.13 -18.67
N VAL A 27 21.73 2.11 -17.87
CA VAL A 27 22.63 3.05 -17.20
C VAL A 27 23.58 2.30 -16.27
N PHE A 28 23.08 1.32 -15.51
CA PHE A 28 23.89 0.49 -14.63
C PHE A 28 24.97 -0.28 -15.40
N PHE A 29 24.61 -0.96 -16.50
CA PHE A 29 25.58 -1.68 -17.34
C PHE A 29 26.63 -0.74 -17.95
N ILE A 30 26.24 0.46 -18.38
CA ILE A 30 27.20 1.45 -18.90
C ILE A 30 28.13 1.94 -17.79
N SER A 31 27.62 2.11 -16.56
CA SER A 31 28.42 2.55 -15.41
C SER A 31 29.48 1.55 -14.94
N LEU A 32 29.35 0.27 -15.31
CA LEU A 32 30.36 -0.75 -15.03
C LEU A 32 31.61 -0.61 -15.92
N VAL A 33 31.52 0.13 -17.03
CA VAL A 33 32.64 0.38 -17.94
C VAL A 33 33.42 1.59 -17.42
N PRO A 34 34.73 1.45 -17.10
CA PRO A 34 35.50 2.59 -16.61
C PRO A 34 35.56 3.72 -17.64
N ASN A 35 35.40 4.96 -17.20
CA ASN A 35 35.32 6.15 -18.06
C ASN A 35 36.49 6.31 -19.03
N ASN A 36 37.64 5.69 -18.75
CA ASN A 36 38.84 5.76 -19.58
C ASN A 36 38.76 4.88 -20.85
N TYR A 37 37.80 3.96 -20.94
CA TYR A 37 37.63 3.06 -22.10
C TYR A 37 36.62 3.58 -23.14
N LEU A 38 35.76 4.53 -22.78
CA LEU A 38 34.72 5.06 -23.67
C LEU A 38 35.06 6.50 -24.10
N PRO A 39 35.37 6.76 -25.38
CA PRO A 39 35.65 8.11 -25.88
C PRO A 39 34.39 8.98 -26.00
N VAL A 40 33.20 8.41 -25.75
CA VAL A 40 31.89 9.03 -25.89
C VAL A 40 31.17 9.02 -24.55
N SER A 41 30.49 10.12 -24.20
CA SER A 41 29.79 10.17 -22.92
C SER A 41 28.65 9.14 -22.85
N PRO A 42 28.40 8.53 -21.67
CA PRO A 42 27.35 7.51 -21.46
C PRO A 42 25.96 7.91 -21.98
N ILE A 43 25.63 9.20 -21.90
CA ILE A 43 24.33 9.75 -22.32
C ILE A 43 24.11 9.57 -23.83
N TRP A 44 25.15 9.74 -24.65
CA TRP A 44 25.03 9.56 -26.10
C TRP A 44 24.88 8.09 -26.52
N ILE A 45 25.46 7.18 -25.75
CA ILE A 45 25.29 5.73 -25.95
C ILE A 45 23.83 5.35 -25.70
N ILE A 46 23.23 5.89 -24.63
CA ILE A 46 21.82 5.70 -24.28
C ILE A 46 20.90 6.27 -25.38
N GLU A 47 21.15 7.51 -25.82
CA GLU A 47 20.39 8.16 -26.89
C GLU A 47 20.44 7.34 -28.19
N GLY A 48 21.63 6.86 -28.58
CA GLY A 48 21.79 6.02 -29.76
C GLY A 48 21.02 4.70 -29.67
N LEU A 49 21.09 4.02 -28.52
CA LEU A 49 20.32 2.80 -28.25
C LEU A 49 18.81 3.03 -28.35
N ILE A 50 18.31 4.12 -27.77
CA ILE A 50 16.89 4.47 -27.81
C ILE A 50 16.47 4.81 -29.24
N GLY A 51 17.27 5.57 -29.98
CA GLY A 51 17.04 5.86 -31.40
C GLY A 51 16.92 4.59 -32.24
N ILE A 52 17.82 3.62 -32.04
CA ILE A 52 17.76 2.30 -32.71
C ILE A 52 16.49 1.53 -32.34
N LEU A 53 16.11 1.52 -31.05
CA LEU A 53 14.90 0.84 -30.58
C LEU A 53 13.63 1.44 -31.20
N ILE A 54 13.53 2.77 -31.27
CA ILE A 54 12.40 3.47 -31.87
C ILE A 54 12.35 3.20 -33.37
N LEU A 55 13.49 3.30 -34.09
CA LEU A 55 13.57 2.98 -35.51
C LEU A 55 13.15 1.53 -35.80
N GLY A 56 13.69 0.57 -35.05
CA GLY A 56 13.37 -0.85 -35.19
C GLY A 56 11.89 -1.14 -34.95
N TYR A 57 11.29 -0.49 -33.95
CA TYR A 57 9.85 -0.60 -33.71
C TYR A 57 9.02 0.07 -34.81
N GLY A 58 9.43 1.24 -35.32
CA GLY A 58 8.79 1.93 -36.44
C GLY A 58 8.74 1.09 -37.72
N ILE A 59 9.83 0.39 -38.05
CA ILE A 59 9.89 -0.55 -39.18
C ILE A 59 8.88 -1.69 -38.99
N ARG A 60 8.79 -2.25 -37.77
CA ARG A 60 7.80 -3.27 -37.45
C ARG A 60 6.36 -2.74 -37.53
N LEU A 61 6.14 -1.50 -37.12
CA LEU A 61 4.83 -0.83 -37.17
C LEU A 61 4.30 -0.73 -38.60
N ASN A 62 5.19 -0.53 -39.57
CA ASN A 62 4.83 -0.52 -40.98
C ASN A 62 4.29 -1.88 -41.46
N LYS A 63 4.76 -3.00 -40.87
CA LYS A 63 4.29 -4.36 -41.16
C LYS A 63 2.98 -4.74 -40.46
N LEU A 64 2.57 -4.00 -39.43
CA LEU A 64 1.31 -4.26 -38.73
C LEU A 64 0.11 -3.68 -39.52
N PRO A 65 -1.08 -4.33 -39.45
CA PRO A 65 -2.30 -3.89 -40.11
C PRO A 65 -2.94 -2.71 -39.35
N ILE A 66 -2.21 -1.60 -39.25
CA ILE A 66 -2.59 -0.37 -38.55
C ILE A 66 -2.95 0.71 -39.57
N ASN A 67 -3.89 1.59 -39.21
CA ASN A 67 -4.29 2.75 -40.02
C ASN A 67 -3.08 3.62 -40.41
N LEU A 68 -3.01 4.00 -41.69
CA LEU A 68 -1.98 4.87 -42.25
C LEU A 68 -1.78 6.17 -41.45
N LYS A 69 -2.88 6.77 -40.96
CA LYS A 69 -2.82 8.01 -40.16
C LYS A 69 -1.98 7.85 -38.89
N SER A 70 -2.10 6.72 -38.18
CA SER A 70 -1.32 6.44 -36.97
C SER A 70 0.16 6.22 -37.29
N LYS A 71 0.47 5.62 -38.44
CA LYS A 71 1.86 5.46 -38.91
C LYS A 71 2.50 6.81 -39.21
N ILE A 72 1.78 7.71 -39.90
CA ILE A 72 2.26 9.06 -40.20
C ILE A 72 2.52 9.85 -38.90
N VAL A 73 1.59 9.79 -37.94
CA VAL A 73 1.75 10.46 -36.64
C VAL A 73 2.97 9.94 -35.88
N TYR A 74 3.23 8.62 -35.91
CA TYR A 74 4.41 8.04 -35.28
C TYR A 74 5.72 8.63 -35.83
N TRP A 75 5.87 8.62 -37.16
CA TRP A 75 7.08 9.13 -37.81
C TRP A 75 7.23 10.64 -37.66
N ALA A 76 6.14 11.40 -37.73
CA ALA A 76 6.16 12.84 -37.50
C ALA A 76 6.61 13.20 -36.08
N VAL A 77 6.08 12.52 -35.06
CA VAL A 77 6.47 12.74 -33.65
C VAL A 77 7.92 12.28 -33.41
N PHE A 78 8.35 11.19 -34.04
CA PHE A 78 9.74 10.74 -33.94
C PHE A 78 10.73 11.76 -34.50
N ILE A 79 10.48 12.30 -35.69
CA ILE A 79 11.32 13.35 -36.29
C ILE A 79 11.35 14.58 -35.40
N LEU A 80 10.20 15.01 -34.88
CA LEU A 80 10.11 16.13 -33.95
C LEU A 80 10.94 15.91 -32.69
N LEU A 81 10.90 14.71 -32.10
CA LEU A 81 11.68 14.36 -30.92
C LEU A 81 13.20 14.36 -31.19
N ILE A 82 13.64 13.95 -32.38
CA ILE A 82 15.06 14.04 -32.78
C ILE A 82 15.50 15.51 -32.90
N ILE A 83 14.68 16.36 -33.51
CA ILE A 83 14.96 17.80 -33.64
C ILE A 83 15.06 18.44 -32.25
N ILE A 84 14.13 18.12 -31.35
CA ILE A 84 14.16 18.63 -29.97
C ILE A 84 15.40 18.12 -29.23
N ALA A 85 15.76 16.85 -29.37
CA ALA A 85 16.94 16.27 -28.73
C ALA A 85 18.24 16.92 -29.22
N THR A 86 18.36 17.17 -30.53
CA THR A 86 19.55 17.82 -31.11
C THR A 86 19.67 19.28 -30.66
N ILE A 87 18.57 20.04 -30.64
CA ILE A 87 18.54 21.41 -30.12
C ILE A 87 18.92 21.43 -28.63
N LEU A 88 18.31 20.57 -27.81
CA LEU A 88 18.61 20.47 -26.38
C LEU A 88 20.07 20.06 -26.13
N ALA A 89 20.64 19.19 -26.96
CA ALA A 89 22.03 18.79 -26.84
C ALA A 89 23.02 19.92 -27.12
N ILE A 90 22.68 20.82 -28.04
CA ILE A 90 23.52 21.99 -28.41
C ILE A 90 23.43 23.08 -27.34
N TYR A 91 22.22 23.38 -26.86
CA TYR A 91 21.98 24.56 -26.01
C TYR A 91 21.85 24.26 -24.51
N PHE A 92 21.41 23.06 -24.11
CA PHE A 92 21.09 22.73 -22.71
C PHE A 92 21.42 21.27 -22.35
N LYS A 93 22.71 20.96 -22.17
CA LYS A 93 23.20 19.59 -21.88
C LYS A 93 22.48 18.88 -20.71
N ASN A 94 22.05 19.59 -19.68
CA ASN A 94 21.35 18.99 -18.52
C ASN A 94 19.90 18.57 -18.84
N LEU A 95 19.24 19.18 -19.84
CA LEU A 95 17.87 18.86 -20.24
C LEU A 95 17.78 17.67 -21.22
N LEU A 96 18.92 17.19 -21.72
CA LEU A 96 19.01 16.03 -22.63
C LEU A 96 18.43 14.77 -21.97
N ILE A 97 18.59 14.62 -20.66
CA ILE A 97 17.99 13.52 -19.87
C ILE A 97 16.46 13.53 -19.99
N VAL A 98 15.81 14.69 -19.97
CA VAL A 98 14.35 14.80 -20.13
C VAL A 98 13.92 14.37 -21.54
N SER A 99 14.71 14.72 -22.55
CA SER A 99 14.47 14.30 -23.95
C SER A 99 14.47 12.76 -24.08
N ILE A 100 15.44 12.09 -23.45
CA ILE A 100 15.56 10.62 -23.42
C ILE A 100 14.27 9.97 -22.89
N PHE A 101 13.71 10.50 -21.78
CA PHE A 101 12.43 10.01 -21.24
C PHE A 101 11.27 10.25 -22.20
N CYS A 102 11.18 11.44 -22.80
CA CYS A 102 10.13 11.78 -23.77
C CYS A 102 10.16 10.89 -25.02
N GLN A 103 11.35 10.49 -25.48
CA GLN A 103 11.49 9.57 -26.61
C GLN A 103 10.96 8.17 -26.29
N LEU A 104 11.26 7.65 -25.10
CA LEU A 104 10.72 6.38 -24.63
C LEU A 104 9.20 6.42 -24.51
N PHE A 105 8.58 7.57 -24.20
CA PHE A 105 7.12 7.69 -24.16
C PHE A 105 6.49 7.36 -25.49
N LEU A 106 7.10 7.75 -26.62
CA LEU A 106 6.59 7.41 -27.95
C LEU A 106 6.57 5.89 -28.14
N LEU A 107 7.71 5.22 -27.87
CA LEU A 107 7.84 3.78 -28.00
C LEU A 107 6.82 3.05 -27.12
N ILE A 108 6.80 3.38 -25.83
CA ILE A 108 5.94 2.73 -24.84
C ILE A 108 4.47 2.95 -25.18
N THR A 109 4.08 4.18 -25.57
CA THR A 109 2.68 4.48 -25.91
C THR A 109 2.21 3.63 -27.09
N TYR A 110 3.02 3.51 -28.15
CA TYR A 110 2.62 2.71 -29.31
C TYR A 110 2.62 1.21 -29.03
N VAL A 111 3.59 0.71 -28.25
CA VAL A 111 3.58 -0.68 -27.76
C VAL A 111 2.30 -0.94 -26.97
N LEU A 112 1.96 -0.06 -26.02
CA LEU A 112 0.76 -0.18 -25.19
C LEU A 112 -0.54 -0.09 -25.98
N ILE A 113 -0.58 0.62 -27.11
CA ILE A 113 -1.80 0.77 -27.93
C ILE A 113 -1.95 -0.38 -28.93
N PHE A 114 -0.88 -0.80 -29.60
CA PHE A 114 -0.99 -1.69 -30.76
C PHE A 114 -0.68 -3.16 -30.46
N GLU A 115 0.11 -3.48 -29.43
CA GLU A 115 0.40 -4.88 -29.10
C GLU A 115 -0.78 -5.56 -28.39
N GLN A 116 -1.13 -6.78 -28.82
CA GLN A 116 -2.27 -7.54 -28.28
C GLN A 116 -2.00 -8.06 -26.86
N ARG A 117 -0.73 -8.27 -26.49
CA ARG A 117 -0.35 -8.80 -25.16
C ARG A 117 -0.79 -7.92 -23.99
N PHE A 118 -1.06 -6.63 -24.24
CA PHE A 118 -1.45 -5.64 -23.22
C PHE A 118 -2.95 -5.36 -23.15
N THR A 119 -3.82 -6.21 -23.70
CA THR A 119 -5.28 -6.02 -23.65
C THR A 119 -5.84 -5.79 -22.25
N GLY A 120 -5.38 -6.58 -21.26
CA GLY A 120 -5.81 -6.38 -19.86
C GLY A 120 -5.46 -4.99 -19.32
N PHE A 121 -4.24 -4.52 -19.60
CA PHE A 121 -3.78 -3.19 -19.18
C PHE A 121 -4.53 -2.06 -19.91
N LYS A 122 -4.81 -2.22 -21.22
CA LYS A 122 -5.63 -1.27 -21.99
C LYS A 122 -7.02 -1.12 -21.38
N THR A 123 -7.67 -2.24 -21.06
CA THR A 123 -9.00 -2.25 -20.44
C THR A 123 -8.96 -1.58 -19.07
N TYR A 124 -7.94 -1.88 -18.26
CA TYR A 124 -7.74 -1.23 -16.97
C TYR A 124 -7.60 0.29 -17.11
N LEU A 125 -6.69 0.78 -17.95
CA LEU A 125 -6.51 2.22 -18.17
C LEU A 125 -7.78 2.89 -18.69
N GLN A 126 -8.46 2.26 -19.64
CA GLN A 126 -9.69 2.79 -20.21
C GLN A 126 -10.78 2.93 -19.16
N ARG A 127 -10.89 2.02 -18.19
CA ARG A 127 -11.87 2.09 -17.10
C ARG A 127 -11.44 3.03 -15.98
N SER A 128 -10.14 3.11 -15.70
CA SER A 128 -9.58 3.88 -14.58
C SER A 128 -9.23 5.33 -14.93
N ARG A 129 -9.26 5.71 -16.21
CA ARG A 129 -8.79 7.02 -16.71
C ARG A 129 -9.18 8.22 -15.83
N SER A 130 -10.46 8.40 -15.50
CA SER A 130 -10.90 9.59 -14.76
C SER A 130 -10.41 9.58 -13.31
N ALA A 131 -10.33 8.41 -12.67
CA ALA A 131 -9.76 8.30 -11.34
C ALA A 131 -8.25 8.60 -11.34
N LEU A 132 -7.51 8.07 -12.33
CA LEU A 132 -6.08 8.37 -12.49
C LEU A 132 -5.83 9.85 -12.78
N VAL A 133 -6.68 10.50 -13.56
CA VAL A 133 -6.60 11.97 -13.76
C VAL A 133 -6.81 12.71 -12.45
N VAL A 134 -7.79 12.31 -11.63
CA VAL A 134 -8.03 12.93 -10.31
C VAL A 134 -6.81 12.76 -9.42
N PHE A 135 -6.24 11.56 -9.32
CA PHE A 135 -5.03 11.33 -8.55
C PHE A 135 -3.88 12.20 -9.04
N ASN A 136 -3.56 12.18 -10.33
CA ASN A 136 -2.41 12.89 -10.86
C ASN A 136 -2.57 14.42 -10.74
N LEU A 137 -3.77 14.96 -10.95
CA LEU A 137 -4.04 16.38 -10.76
C LEU A 137 -3.94 16.78 -9.28
N PHE A 138 -4.54 15.98 -8.38
CA PHE A 138 -4.48 16.22 -6.95
C PHE A 138 -3.03 16.20 -6.46
N ASP A 139 -2.26 15.18 -6.87
CA ASP A 139 -0.87 15.00 -6.44
C ASP A 139 0.01 16.13 -6.97
N THR A 140 -0.17 16.53 -8.23
CA THR A 140 0.56 17.66 -8.81
C THR A 140 0.25 18.95 -8.05
N PHE A 141 -1.03 19.22 -7.77
CA PHE A 141 -1.44 20.39 -7.01
C PHE A 141 -0.88 20.35 -5.58
N PHE A 142 -0.94 19.20 -4.91
CA PHE A 142 -0.43 19.01 -3.57
C PHE A 142 1.08 19.29 -3.48
N VAL A 143 1.87 18.72 -4.39
CA VAL A 143 3.33 18.95 -4.44
C VAL A 143 3.64 20.43 -4.69
N LEU A 144 2.95 21.07 -5.66
CA LEU A 144 3.12 22.50 -5.93
C LEU A 144 2.75 23.37 -4.72
N LEU A 145 1.66 23.03 -4.03
CA LEU A 145 1.23 23.71 -2.80
C LEU A 145 2.31 23.62 -1.72
N CYS A 146 2.90 22.44 -1.50
CA CYS A 146 3.98 22.27 -0.53
C CYS A 146 5.19 23.16 -0.86
N TYR A 147 5.57 23.26 -2.14
CA TYR A 147 6.66 24.16 -2.56
C TYR A 147 6.32 25.63 -2.38
N PHE A 148 5.10 26.03 -2.73
CA PHE A 148 4.63 27.39 -2.58
C PHE A 148 4.58 27.81 -1.11
N LEU A 149 4.06 26.93 -0.23
CA LEU A 149 4.06 27.15 1.22
C LEU A 149 5.47 27.29 1.76
N LYS A 150 6.42 26.45 1.32
CA LYS A 150 7.84 26.59 1.70
C LYS A 150 8.41 27.94 1.33
N TYR A 151 8.10 28.42 0.13
CA TYR A 151 8.58 29.72 -0.36
C TYR A 151 8.01 30.86 0.49
N ILE A 152 6.69 30.87 0.72
CA ILE A 152 6.01 31.88 1.56
C ILE A 152 6.58 31.90 2.98
N ILE A 153 6.72 30.74 3.61
CA ILE A 153 7.23 30.64 4.99
C ILE A 153 8.67 31.15 5.06
N ARG A 154 9.49 30.87 4.04
CA ARG A 154 10.87 31.35 4.00
C ARG A 154 10.94 32.87 3.85
N ASP A 155 10.12 33.45 2.99
CA ASP A 155 10.15 34.88 2.66
C ASP A 155 9.56 35.75 3.79
N ASN A 156 8.53 35.24 4.48
CA ASN A 156 7.78 35.98 5.49
C ASN A 156 8.11 35.57 6.94
N LYS A 157 9.20 34.85 7.17
CA LYS A 157 9.54 34.28 8.48
C LYS A 157 9.46 35.31 9.61
N ASN A 158 10.12 36.46 9.43
CA ASN A 158 10.18 37.51 10.45
C ASN A 158 8.80 38.14 10.72
N THR A 159 7.95 38.26 9.69
CA THR A 159 6.59 38.78 9.83
C THR A 159 5.69 37.81 10.58
N ILE A 160 5.84 36.50 10.30
CA ILE A 160 5.11 35.44 11.00
C ILE A 160 5.53 35.40 12.48
N ASP A 161 6.83 35.44 12.75
CA ASP A 161 7.37 35.42 14.11
C ASP A 161 6.88 36.64 14.92
N ASN A 162 6.88 37.83 14.33
CA ASN A 162 6.35 39.04 14.97
C ASN A 162 4.85 38.94 15.27
N PHE A 163 4.04 38.47 14.31
CA PHE A 163 2.60 38.27 14.51
C PHE A 163 2.30 37.24 15.61
N LEU A 164 3.05 36.13 15.65
CA LEU A 164 2.88 35.11 16.69
C LEU A 164 3.23 35.65 18.08
N ASN A 165 4.23 36.53 18.18
CA ASN A 165 4.63 37.16 19.44
C ASN A 165 3.64 38.23 19.94
N GLU A 166 2.84 38.83 19.05
CA GLU A 166 1.80 39.81 19.41
C GLU A 166 0.52 39.15 19.96
N LEU A 167 0.34 37.84 19.76
CA LEU A 167 -0.84 37.14 20.23
C LEU A 167 -0.80 36.97 21.76
N PRO A 168 -1.94 37.13 22.46
CA PRO A 168 -2.02 36.98 23.92
C PRO A 168 -1.96 35.50 24.38
N ILE A 169 -1.58 34.58 23.49
CA ILE A 169 -1.53 33.13 23.71
C ILE A 169 -0.07 32.71 23.66
N THR A 170 0.35 31.79 24.54
CA THR A 170 1.72 31.29 24.53
C THR A 170 2.05 30.61 23.21
N TYR A 171 3.26 30.87 22.70
CA TYR A 171 3.76 30.32 21.43
C TYR A 171 3.58 28.80 21.35
N ASP A 172 3.92 28.08 22.43
CA ASP A 172 3.78 26.62 22.51
C ASP A 172 2.34 26.14 22.28
N THR A 173 1.34 26.85 22.83
CA THR A 173 -0.07 26.47 22.67
C THR A 173 -0.53 26.66 21.23
N ILE A 174 -0.10 27.75 20.58
CA ILE A 174 -0.40 28.02 19.17
C ILE A 174 0.26 26.97 18.28
N GLU A 175 1.51 26.60 18.57
CA GLU A 175 2.25 25.56 17.85
C GLU A 175 1.52 24.21 17.91
N TRP A 176 1.10 23.78 19.10
CA TRP A 176 0.34 22.53 19.26
C TRP A 176 -1.00 22.55 18.51
N ILE A 177 -1.75 23.65 18.57
CA ILE A 177 -3.01 23.80 17.83
C ILE A 177 -2.74 23.70 16.32
N PHE A 178 -1.71 24.38 15.83
CA PHE A 178 -1.34 24.36 14.42
C PHE A 178 -0.89 22.96 13.96
N ILE A 179 -0.09 22.26 14.77
CA ILE A 179 0.33 20.88 14.51
C ILE A 179 -0.89 19.95 14.42
N ILE A 180 -1.80 20.00 15.40
CA ILE A 180 -3.00 19.14 15.41
C ILE A 180 -3.87 19.43 14.18
N LEU A 181 -4.11 20.71 13.87
CA LEU A 181 -4.94 21.10 12.74
C LEU A 181 -4.30 20.68 11.41
N SER A 182 -3.00 20.92 11.24
CA SER A 182 -2.24 20.52 10.06
C SER A 182 -2.24 19.01 9.87
N MET A 183 -1.98 18.24 10.94
CA MET A 183 -2.00 16.77 10.88
C MET A 183 -3.39 16.23 10.56
N SER A 184 -4.45 16.83 11.12
CA SER A 184 -5.83 16.44 10.78
C SER A 184 -6.16 16.72 9.32
N ALA A 185 -5.72 17.85 8.76
CA ALA A 185 -5.92 18.18 7.36
C ALA A 185 -5.15 17.23 6.44
N LEU A 186 -3.88 16.95 6.77
CA LEU A 186 -2.97 16.12 5.98
C LEU A 186 -3.32 14.63 6.02
N LEU A 187 -3.75 14.10 7.17
CA LEU A 187 -3.97 12.66 7.34
C LEU A 187 -5.44 12.25 7.27
N ILE A 188 -6.40 13.18 7.43
CA ILE A 188 -7.83 12.87 7.41
C ILE A 188 -8.51 13.53 6.21
N LEU A 189 -8.55 14.86 6.17
CA LEU A 189 -9.36 15.59 5.19
C LEU A 189 -8.87 15.40 3.74
N LEU A 190 -7.59 15.67 3.48
CA LEU A 190 -7.01 15.58 2.14
C LEU A 190 -7.05 14.15 1.57
N PRO A 191 -6.65 13.10 2.31
CA PRO A 191 -6.76 11.74 1.82
C PRO A 191 -8.22 11.31 1.60
N ALA A 192 -9.15 11.72 2.46
CA ALA A 192 -10.57 11.40 2.32
C ALA A 192 -11.15 12.02 1.04
N PHE A 193 -10.83 13.29 0.79
CA PHE A 193 -11.26 13.99 -0.42
C PHE A 193 -10.68 13.33 -1.69
N ARG A 194 -9.37 13.09 -1.72
CA ARG A 194 -8.66 12.45 -2.84
C ARG A 194 -9.23 11.05 -3.14
N GLY A 195 -9.40 10.22 -2.11
CA GLY A 195 -9.91 8.86 -2.24
C GLY A 195 -11.38 8.83 -2.70
N TYR A 196 -12.24 9.64 -2.06
CA TYR A 196 -13.66 9.71 -2.38
C TYR A 196 -13.92 10.19 -3.81
N LEU A 197 -13.26 11.28 -4.23
CA LEU A 197 -13.40 11.79 -5.60
C LEU A 197 -13.00 10.74 -6.63
N SER A 198 -11.90 10.05 -6.40
CA SER A 198 -11.39 9.03 -7.34
C SER A 198 -12.40 7.89 -7.52
N VAL A 199 -12.99 7.40 -6.44
CA VAL A 199 -14.06 6.38 -6.50
C VAL A 199 -15.31 6.92 -7.19
N TRP A 200 -15.69 8.17 -6.92
CA TRP A 200 -16.85 8.79 -7.55
C TRP A 200 -16.67 8.93 -9.07
N PHE A 201 -15.54 9.46 -9.53
CA PHE A 201 -15.22 9.60 -10.95
C PHE A 201 -15.10 8.25 -11.66
N TYR A 202 -14.55 7.22 -10.99
CA TYR A 202 -14.49 5.86 -11.53
C TYR A 202 -15.88 5.28 -11.76
N LYS A 203 -16.77 5.35 -10.76
CA LYS A 203 -18.15 4.85 -10.89
C LYS A 203 -18.91 5.60 -11.98
N LYS A 204 -18.79 6.93 -12.03
CA LYS A 204 -19.42 7.78 -13.03
C LYS A 204 -18.95 7.44 -14.44
N GLN A 205 -17.65 7.22 -14.63
CA GLN A 205 -17.09 6.84 -15.92
C GLN A 205 -17.58 5.47 -16.41
N ASN A 206 -17.73 4.51 -15.50
CA ASN A 206 -18.10 3.14 -15.83
C ASN A 206 -19.60 2.84 -15.72
N GLY A 207 -20.43 3.85 -15.43
CA GLY A 207 -21.89 3.67 -15.28
C GLY A 207 -22.27 2.77 -14.10
N ILE A 208 -21.44 2.70 -13.05
CA ILE A 208 -21.67 1.81 -11.91
C ILE A 208 -22.61 2.51 -10.93
N HIS A 209 -23.84 2.00 -10.85
CA HIS A 209 -24.86 2.47 -9.92
C HIS A 209 -24.89 1.64 -8.64
N LYS A 210 -25.28 2.27 -7.53
CA LYS A 210 -25.42 1.60 -6.24
C LYS A 210 -26.62 0.65 -6.29
N GLN A 211 -26.36 -0.65 -6.15
CA GLN A 211 -27.41 -1.67 -6.02
C GLN A 211 -28.01 -1.64 -4.60
N SER A 212 -29.30 -1.96 -4.48
CA SER A 212 -29.96 -2.06 -3.17
C SER A 212 -29.27 -3.12 -2.30
N GLY A 213 -29.10 -2.84 -1.01
CA GLY A 213 -28.39 -3.72 -0.07
C GLY A 213 -26.85 -3.73 -0.19
N ARG A 214 -26.26 -3.13 -1.24
CA ARG A 214 -24.80 -3.09 -1.43
C ARG A 214 -24.17 -1.75 -1.11
N VAL A 215 -22.94 -1.78 -0.60
CA VAL A 215 -22.14 -0.62 -0.21
C VAL A 215 -20.72 -0.68 -0.74
N PHE A 216 -20.15 0.49 -1.03
CA PHE A 216 -18.76 0.64 -1.48
C PHE A 216 -17.83 1.12 -0.36
N TRP A 217 -18.20 0.91 0.91
CA TRP A 217 -17.47 1.42 2.07
C TRP A 217 -16.02 0.93 2.08
N ASN A 218 -15.81 -0.37 1.91
CA ASN A 218 -14.47 -0.96 1.89
C ASN A 218 -13.63 -0.43 0.71
N SER A 219 -14.22 -0.23 -0.47
CA SER A 219 -13.54 0.40 -1.60
C SER A 219 -13.12 1.84 -1.29
N ASN A 220 -13.99 2.62 -0.65
CA ASN A 220 -13.66 3.98 -0.21
C ASN A 220 -12.56 3.99 0.86
N VAL A 221 -12.61 3.08 1.84
CA VAL A 221 -11.59 2.96 2.89
C VAL A 221 -10.24 2.55 2.29
N LYS A 222 -10.22 1.62 1.33
CA LYS A 222 -8.99 1.27 0.59
C LYS A 222 -8.44 2.46 -0.20
N ALA A 223 -9.31 3.21 -0.90
CA ALA A 223 -8.90 4.42 -1.62
C ALA A 223 -8.35 5.51 -0.69
N TYR A 224 -8.93 5.65 0.50
CA TYR A 224 -8.45 6.52 1.57
C TYR A 224 -7.06 6.09 2.06
N GLY A 225 -6.86 4.80 2.36
CA GLY A 225 -5.56 4.26 2.76
C GLY A 225 -4.46 4.47 1.72
N ILE A 226 -4.77 4.25 0.44
CA ILE A 226 -3.84 4.57 -0.67
C ILE A 226 -3.50 6.07 -0.68
N SER A 227 -4.46 6.91 -0.35
CA SER A 227 -4.26 8.37 -0.31
C SER A 227 -3.42 8.83 0.88
N ILE A 228 -3.61 8.24 2.06
CA ILE A 228 -2.72 8.49 3.21
C ILE A 228 -1.29 8.09 2.84
N MET A 229 -1.11 6.86 2.34
CA MET A 229 0.22 6.37 2.00
C MET A 229 0.92 7.27 0.98
N SER A 230 0.19 7.71 -0.06
CA SER A 230 0.74 8.64 -1.06
C SER A 230 1.15 9.97 -0.43
N ILE A 231 0.30 10.57 0.41
CA ILE A 231 0.60 11.86 1.08
C ILE A 231 1.79 11.72 2.03
N CYS A 232 1.87 10.65 2.83
CA CYS A 232 3.00 10.37 3.69
C CYS A 232 4.31 10.22 2.89
N LEU A 233 4.27 9.54 1.74
CA LEU A 233 5.42 9.45 0.84
C LEU A 233 5.82 10.82 0.27
N TYR A 234 4.86 11.67 -0.10
CA TYR A 234 5.15 13.02 -0.57
C TYR A 234 5.78 13.90 0.51
N ILE A 235 5.25 13.88 1.73
CA ILE A 235 5.74 14.66 2.87
C ILE A 235 7.14 14.19 3.29
N SER A 236 7.33 12.87 3.43
CA SER A 236 8.64 12.31 3.80
C SER A 236 9.72 12.67 2.78
N MET A 237 9.41 12.60 1.49
CA MET A 237 10.33 13.05 0.46
C MET A 237 10.52 14.56 0.46
N PHE A 238 9.47 15.35 0.70
CA PHE A 238 9.57 16.82 0.78
C PHE A 238 10.59 17.29 1.84
N PHE A 239 10.61 16.66 3.02
CA PHE A 239 11.59 16.98 4.06
C PHE A 239 13.02 16.50 3.71
N ARG A 240 13.16 15.39 2.97
CA ARG A 240 14.47 14.85 2.57
C ARG A 240 15.09 15.54 1.35
N ILE A 241 14.27 16.14 0.48
CA ILE A 241 14.64 16.60 -0.85
C ILE A 241 15.43 17.92 -0.88
N SER A 242 15.61 18.61 0.26
CA SER A 242 16.43 19.83 0.35
C SER A 242 17.85 19.68 -0.21
N SER A 243 18.40 18.46 -0.25
CA SER A 243 19.73 18.13 -0.79
C SER A 243 19.78 17.79 -2.29
N LEU A 244 18.66 17.49 -2.95
CA LEU A 244 18.62 16.99 -4.33
C LEU A 244 18.04 18.07 -5.27
N ASN A 245 18.83 18.94 -5.91
CA ASN A 245 18.27 20.06 -6.68
C ASN A 245 17.62 19.67 -8.02
N ASP A 246 18.13 18.69 -8.76
CA ASP A 246 17.70 18.43 -10.16
C ASP A 246 16.80 17.19 -10.34
N SER A 247 16.72 16.29 -9.36
CA SER A 247 15.96 15.02 -9.46
C SER A 247 14.58 15.03 -8.79
N ARG A 248 14.17 16.16 -8.20
CA ARG A 248 12.95 16.27 -7.35
C ARG A 248 11.67 15.91 -8.10
N ALA A 249 11.47 16.53 -9.26
CA ALA A 249 10.28 16.32 -10.07
C ALA A 249 10.16 14.84 -10.50
N LEU A 250 11.30 14.22 -10.82
CA LEU A 250 11.37 12.82 -11.24
C LEU A 250 10.97 11.88 -10.09
N VAL A 251 11.44 12.14 -8.87
CA VAL A 251 11.05 11.41 -7.66
C VAL A 251 9.55 11.53 -7.38
N TYR A 252 8.97 12.74 -7.46
CA TYR A 252 7.53 12.91 -7.26
C TYR A 252 6.70 12.20 -8.33
N LEU A 253 7.15 12.21 -9.59
CA LEU A 253 6.49 11.49 -10.67
C LEU A 253 6.56 9.96 -10.49
N MET A 254 7.67 9.43 -9.94
CA MET A 254 7.73 8.03 -9.51
C MET A 254 6.69 7.74 -8.43
N LEU A 255 6.59 8.60 -7.41
CA LEU A 255 5.63 8.39 -6.32
C LEU A 255 4.18 8.36 -6.83
N MET A 256 3.82 9.24 -7.79
CA MET A 256 2.50 9.23 -8.44
C MET A 256 2.19 7.88 -9.11
N SER A 257 3.19 7.24 -9.71
CA SER A 257 3.01 5.96 -10.40
C SER A 257 2.63 4.80 -9.48
N PHE A 258 3.05 4.81 -8.20
CA PHE A 258 2.64 3.78 -7.23
C PHE A 258 1.11 3.80 -6.99
N THR A 259 0.48 4.97 -7.06
CA THR A 259 -0.98 5.08 -6.92
C THR A 259 -1.70 4.25 -7.98
N VAL A 260 -1.16 4.19 -9.20
CA VAL A 260 -1.72 3.39 -10.31
C VAL A 260 -1.74 1.91 -9.98
N TYR A 261 -0.69 1.40 -9.33
CA TYR A 261 -0.61 -0.01 -8.94
C TYR A 261 -1.64 -0.34 -7.86
N PHE A 262 -1.67 0.42 -6.77
CA PHE A 262 -2.59 0.14 -5.66
C PHE A 262 -4.07 0.37 -6.03
N TRP A 263 -4.34 1.25 -7.01
CA TRP A 263 -5.69 1.50 -7.50
C TRP A 263 -6.38 0.26 -8.07
N THR A 264 -5.62 -0.72 -8.57
CA THR A 264 -6.16 -2.01 -9.05
C THR A 264 -7.00 -2.73 -7.98
N ILE A 265 -6.55 -2.72 -6.72
CA ILE A 265 -7.20 -3.35 -5.57
C ILE A 265 -8.57 -2.70 -5.29
N VAL A 266 -8.69 -1.40 -5.56
CA VAL A 266 -9.92 -0.64 -5.34
C VAL A 266 -10.91 -0.89 -6.48
N CYS A 267 -10.44 -0.82 -7.73
CA CYS A 267 -11.27 -1.04 -8.92
C CYS A 267 -11.93 -2.42 -8.91
N GLU A 268 -11.19 -3.46 -8.55
CA GLU A 268 -11.73 -4.82 -8.52
C GLU A 268 -12.91 -4.94 -7.55
N GLY A 269 -12.83 -4.28 -6.38
CA GLY A 269 -13.94 -4.24 -5.42
C GLY A 269 -15.16 -3.46 -5.94
N ILE A 270 -14.93 -2.36 -6.65
CA ILE A 270 -16.03 -1.56 -7.23
C ILE A 270 -16.69 -2.32 -8.39
N ASP A 271 -15.91 -2.96 -9.24
CA ASP A 271 -16.37 -3.69 -10.42
C ASP A 271 -17.29 -4.87 -10.08
N ARG A 272 -17.13 -5.46 -8.89
CA ARG A 272 -18.03 -6.50 -8.36
C ARG A 272 -19.40 -5.97 -7.91
N GLY A 273 -19.66 -4.67 -8.05
CA GLY A 273 -20.93 -4.02 -7.69
C GLY A 273 -21.05 -3.66 -6.20
N GLY A 274 -19.92 -3.62 -5.48
CA GLY A 274 -19.88 -3.38 -4.04
C GLY A 274 -20.17 -4.63 -3.21
N GLU A 275 -20.02 -4.48 -1.90
CA GLU A 275 -20.17 -5.57 -0.93
C GLU A 275 -21.53 -5.50 -0.23
N ASP A 276 -22.04 -6.63 0.24
CA ASP A 276 -23.26 -6.68 1.04
C ASP A 276 -23.10 -5.87 2.33
N LYS A 277 -24.06 -4.97 2.62
CA LYS A 277 -24.03 -4.10 3.79
C LYS A 277 -23.92 -4.89 5.10
N GLU A 278 -24.66 -5.98 5.24
CA GLU A 278 -24.66 -6.78 6.48
C GLU A 278 -23.31 -7.45 6.69
N LYS A 279 -22.75 -8.00 5.61
CA LYS A 279 -21.41 -8.59 5.62
C LYS A 279 -20.34 -7.56 5.95
N VAL A 280 -20.42 -6.36 5.40
CA VAL A 280 -19.47 -5.27 5.69
C VAL A 280 -19.55 -4.87 7.16
N LEU A 281 -20.75 -4.65 7.70
CA LEU A 281 -20.94 -4.31 9.10
C LEU A 281 -20.40 -5.40 10.03
N SER A 282 -20.70 -6.68 9.73
CA SER A 282 -20.18 -7.82 10.48
C SER A 282 -18.66 -7.88 10.47
N ASN A 283 -18.03 -7.67 9.30
CA ASN A 283 -16.57 -7.64 9.20
C ASN A 283 -15.95 -6.48 9.99
N TRP A 284 -16.54 -5.28 9.95
CA TRP A 284 -16.05 -4.14 10.73
C TRP A 284 -16.23 -4.34 12.23
N ALA A 285 -17.34 -4.93 12.67
CA ALA A 285 -17.53 -5.32 14.06
C ALA A 285 -16.47 -6.34 14.51
N LEU A 286 -16.16 -7.33 13.66
CA LEU A 286 -15.13 -8.33 13.93
C LEU A 286 -13.75 -7.68 14.02
N ILE A 287 -13.40 -6.78 13.11
CA ILE A 287 -12.14 -6.00 13.16
C ILE A 287 -12.07 -5.19 14.47
N GLY A 288 -13.17 -4.52 14.85
CA GLY A 288 -13.23 -3.76 16.10
C GLY A 288 -13.02 -4.65 17.33
N LEU A 289 -13.68 -5.80 17.39
CA LEU A 289 -13.55 -6.76 18.48
C LEU A 289 -12.12 -7.32 18.56
N LEU A 290 -11.54 -7.71 17.43
CA LEU A 290 -10.13 -8.13 17.37
C LEU A 290 -9.17 -7.03 17.82
N SER A 291 -9.46 -5.76 17.51
CA SER A 291 -8.60 -4.65 17.91
C SER A 291 -8.66 -4.40 19.42
N ILE A 292 -9.85 -4.44 20.01
CA ILE A 292 -10.04 -4.37 21.47
C ILE A 292 -9.31 -5.54 22.14
N PHE A 293 -9.46 -6.75 21.59
CA PHE A 293 -8.78 -7.94 22.09
C PHE A 293 -7.26 -7.79 22.08
N LEU A 294 -6.68 -7.26 21.00
CA LEU A 294 -5.24 -7.01 20.91
C LEU A 294 -4.75 -6.00 21.95
N ILE A 295 -5.52 -4.95 22.23
CA ILE A 295 -5.18 -3.97 23.27
C ILE A 295 -5.22 -4.63 24.66
N LEU A 296 -6.26 -5.42 24.95
CA LEU A 296 -6.37 -6.14 26.23
C LEU A 296 -5.24 -7.17 26.40
N LEU A 297 -4.88 -7.87 25.33
CA LEU A 297 -3.75 -8.80 25.32
C LEU A 297 -2.41 -8.09 25.55
N ASP A 298 -2.25 -6.87 25.03
CA ASP A 298 -1.05 -6.07 25.28
C ASP A 298 -0.97 -5.58 26.74
N GLN A 299 -2.10 -5.20 27.35
CA GLN A 299 -2.15 -4.61 28.70
C GLN A 299 -2.16 -5.63 29.85
N ILE A 300 -2.81 -6.78 29.67
CA ILE A 300 -3.11 -7.75 30.74
C ILE A 300 -2.37 -9.09 30.50
N GLU A 301 -1.38 -9.06 29.60
CA GLU A 301 -0.60 -10.16 29.00
C GLU A 301 -0.72 -11.50 29.77
N SER A 302 -0.11 -11.64 30.95
CA SER A 302 -0.04 -12.93 31.66
C SER A 302 -1.39 -13.52 32.09
N ASP A 303 -2.31 -12.68 32.58
CA ASP A 303 -3.56 -13.14 33.19
C ASP A 303 -4.59 -13.47 32.12
N LEU A 304 -4.66 -12.64 31.08
CA LEU A 304 -5.59 -12.83 29.97
C LEU A 304 -5.22 -14.05 29.13
N ILE A 305 -3.92 -14.27 28.87
CA ILE A 305 -3.43 -15.48 28.17
C ILE A 305 -3.73 -16.73 29.00
N GLY A 306 -3.46 -16.69 30.31
CA GLY A 306 -3.70 -17.82 31.21
C GLY A 306 -5.15 -18.26 31.19
N ILE A 307 -6.09 -17.32 31.36
CA ILE A 307 -7.52 -17.58 31.31
C ILE A 307 -7.92 -18.11 29.92
N LEU A 308 -7.55 -17.42 28.84
CA LEU A 308 -8.00 -17.81 27.50
C LEU A 308 -7.43 -19.14 27.03
N THR A 309 -6.23 -19.53 27.44
CA THR A 309 -5.61 -20.81 27.05
C THR A 309 -6.48 -21.99 27.46
N TRP A 310 -7.12 -21.89 28.63
CA TRP A 310 -8.01 -22.92 29.15
C TRP A 310 -9.45 -22.74 28.70
N PHE A 311 -9.96 -21.51 28.69
CA PHE A 311 -11.37 -21.23 28.41
C PHE A 311 -11.71 -21.21 26.91
N LEU A 312 -10.88 -20.58 26.07
CA LEU A 312 -11.21 -20.35 24.67
C LEU A 312 -11.38 -21.65 23.86
N PRO A 313 -10.51 -22.67 23.98
CA PRO A 313 -10.67 -23.93 23.25
C PRO A 313 -11.87 -24.75 23.72
N MET A 314 -12.30 -24.60 24.98
CA MET A 314 -13.45 -25.31 25.52
C MET A 314 -14.77 -24.61 25.17
N LEU A 315 -14.81 -23.28 25.23
CA LEU A 315 -16.02 -22.50 25.03
C LEU A 315 -16.39 -22.32 23.56
N LEU A 316 -15.42 -22.13 22.66
CA LEU A 316 -15.69 -21.92 21.23
C LEU A 316 -16.50 -23.07 20.61
N PRO A 317 -16.11 -24.36 20.79
CA PRO A 317 -16.89 -25.48 20.26
C PRO A 317 -18.29 -25.58 20.85
N THR A 318 -18.46 -25.28 22.13
CA THR A 318 -19.75 -25.33 22.82
C THR A 318 -20.67 -24.23 22.32
N PHE A 319 -20.20 -22.97 22.30
CA PHE A 319 -21.00 -21.86 21.79
C PHE A 319 -21.35 -22.05 20.31
N ILE A 320 -20.37 -22.37 19.46
CA ILE A 320 -20.60 -22.53 18.01
C ILE A 320 -21.48 -23.76 17.72
N GLY A 321 -21.27 -24.87 18.45
CA GLY A 321 -22.04 -26.10 18.32
C GLY A 321 -23.49 -25.94 18.73
N GLU A 322 -23.78 -25.03 19.68
CA GLU A 322 -25.12 -24.83 20.24
C GLU A 322 -25.81 -23.53 19.78
N VAL A 323 -25.21 -22.67 18.96
CA VAL A 323 -25.85 -21.39 18.51
C VAL A 323 -27.28 -21.60 18.00
N ASN A 324 -27.53 -22.71 17.30
CA ASN A 324 -28.85 -23.00 16.74
C ASN A 324 -29.94 -23.24 17.81
N SER A 325 -29.58 -23.62 19.05
CA SER A 325 -30.53 -23.83 20.15
C SER A 325 -31.09 -22.51 20.70
N ILE A 326 -30.43 -21.38 20.43
CA ILE A 326 -30.80 -20.04 20.91
C ILE A 326 -31.85 -19.39 20.00
N ILE A 327 -32.04 -19.87 18.76
CA ILE A 327 -32.98 -19.27 17.81
C ILE A 327 -34.41 -19.77 18.13
N PRO A 328 -35.34 -18.90 18.54
CA PRO A 328 -36.62 -19.30 19.16
C PRO A 328 -37.61 -20.04 18.24
N LYS A 329 -37.24 -20.36 17.00
CA LYS A 329 -38.03 -21.13 16.02
C LYS A 329 -37.18 -22.02 15.09
N GLY A 330 -35.88 -22.17 15.37
CA GLY A 330 -34.99 -22.99 14.56
C GLY A 330 -35.09 -24.46 14.99
N TYR A 331 -35.37 -25.37 14.05
CA TYR A 331 -35.17 -26.80 14.30
C TYR A 331 -33.74 -27.03 14.81
N SER A 332 -33.57 -27.76 15.91
CA SER A 332 -32.27 -28.15 16.44
C SER A 332 -31.52 -28.99 15.39
N LYS A 333 -30.59 -28.34 14.67
CA LYS A 333 -29.75 -29.03 13.68
C LYS A 333 -28.55 -29.63 14.37
N SER A 334 -28.39 -30.95 14.27
CA SER A 334 -27.18 -31.63 14.75
C SER A 334 -25.97 -31.25 13.88
N PRO A 335 -24.77 -31.14 14.47
CA PRO A 335 -23.56 -30.78 13.72
C PRO A 335 -23.16 -31.89 12.76
N THR A 336 -22.97 -31.53 11.48
CA THR A 336 -22.49 -32.44 10.43
C THR A 336 -21.05 -32.91 10.72
N PRO A 337 -20.57 -34.01 10.12
CA PRO A 337 -19.18 -34.43 10.23
C PRO A 337 -18.18 -33.34 9.82
N PHE A 338 -18.52 -32.53 8.82
CA PHE A 338 -17.74 -31.35 8.42
C PHE A 338 -17.65 -30.31 9.53
N MET A 339 -18.78 -30.01 10.20
CA MET A 339 -18.81 -29.09 11.33
C MET A 339 -17.99 -29.62 12.50
N LYS A 340 -18.14 -30.90 12.86
CA LYS A 340 -17.36 -31.55 13.93
C LYS A 340 -15.85 -31.47 13.65
N LYS A 341 -15.43 -31.73 12.42
CA LYS A 341 -14.04 -31.58 11.98
C LYS A 341 -13.56 -30.13 12.11
N HIS A 342 -14.37 -29.16 11.69
CA HIS A 342 -14.02 -27.75 11.78
C HIS A 342 -13.87 -27.29 13.23
N LEU A 343 -14.80 -27.66 14.12
CA LEU A 343 -14.74 -27.34 15.55
C LEU A 343 -13.50 -27.95 16.22
N TYR A 344 -13.16 -29.21 15.89
CA TYR A 344 -11.95 -29.85 16.40
C TYR A 344 -10.68 -29.11 15.97
N TRP A 345 -10.60 -28.73 14.68
CA TRP A 345 -9.49 -27.94 14.17
C TRP A 345 -9.40 -26.57 14.85
N LEU A 346 -10.53 -25.89 15.05
CA LEU A 346 -10.60 -24.61 15.73
C LEU A 346 -10.11 -24.73 17.18
N GLN A 347 -10.55 -25.75 17.90
CA GLN A 347 -10.14 -26.01 19.28
C GLN A 347 -8.63 -26.23 19.39
N MET A 348 -8.08 -27.15 18.58
CA MET A 348 -6.65 -27.43 18.56
C MET A 348 -5.83 -26.21 18.18
N MET A 349 -6.28 -25.45 17.18
CA MET A 349 -5.57 -24.26 16.70
C MET A 349 -5.58 -23.15 17.76
N SER A 350 -6.73 -22.89 18.39
CA SER A 350 -6.85 -21.90 19.46
C SER A 350 -5.98 -22.24 20.67
N PHE A 351 -6.01 -23.50 21.11
CA PHE A 351 -5.17 -23.96 22.22
C PHE A 351 -3.69 -23.81 21.90
N ASN A 352 -3.24 -24.34 20.76
CA ASN A 352 -1.82 -24.30 20.38
C ASN A 352 -1.32 -22.87 20.16
N THR A 353 -2.16 -21.99 19.60
CA THR A 353 -1.81 -20.57 19.39
C THR A 353 -1.55 -19.89 20.73
N LEU A 354 -2.47 -20.03 21.69
CA LEU A 354 -2.33 -19.41 23.00
C LEU A 354 -1.21 -20.06 23.83
N PHE A 355 -1.03 -21.38 23.73
CA PHE A 355 0.06 -22.09 24.39
C PHE A 355 1.43 -21.64 23.89
N ILE A 356 1.63 -21.54 22.58
CA ILE A 356 2.90 -21.05 22.01
C ILE A 356 3.11 -19.59 22.37
N PHE A 357 2.07 -18.76 22.29
CA PHE A 357 2.15 -17.36 22.70
C PHE A 357 2.57 -17.22 24.17
N ASN A 358 2.00 -18.05 25.05
CA ASN A 358 2.36 -18.09 26.47
C ASN A 358 3.79 -18.56 26.69
N ILE A 359 4.26 -19.58 25.98
CA ILE A 359 5.67 -20.03 26.05
C ILE A 359 6.61 -18.89 25.65
N ILE A 360 6.34 -18.23 24.52
CA ILE A 360 7.19 -17.13 24.02
C ILE A 360 7.22 -15.98 25.03
N SER A 361 6.05 -15.59 25.56
CA SER A 361 5.94 -14.54 26.57
C SER A 361 6.66 -14.95 27.87
N SER A 362 6.41 -16.15 28.38
CA SER A 362 6.97 -16.65 29.65
C SER A 362 8.48 -16.83 29.61
N ILE A 363 9.05 -17.43 28.55
CA ILE A 363 10.52 -17.56 28.39
C ILE A 363 11.20 -16.19 28.40
N SER A 364 10.51 -15.18 27.86
CA SER A 364 11.03 -13.83 27.71
C SER A 364 10.76 -12.93 28.93
N THR A 365 10.01 -13.42 29.92
CA THR A 365 9.61 -12.62 31.08
C THR A 365 10.56 -12.83 32.24
N LYS A 366 11.19 -11.75 32.71
CA LYS A 366 11.95 -11.73 33.97
C LYS A 366 11.13 -11.05 35.05
N GLN A 367 11.17 -11.61 36.25
CA GLN A 367 10.63 -10.96 37.45
C GLN A 367 11.71 -10.04 38.01
N LEU A 368 11.43 -8.74 38.01
CA LEU A 368 12.30 -7.73 38.61
C LEU A 368 11.58 -7.12 39.81
N ILE A 369 12.31 -6.96 40.92
CA ILE A 369 11.79 -6.28 42.10
C ILE A 369 12.06 -4.79 41.92
N LYS A 370 11.00 -4.01 41.75
CA LYS A 370 11.08 -2.55 41.65
C LYS A 370 10.09 -1.94 42.63
N ASN A 371 10.56 -1.05 43.50
CA ASN A 371 9.75 -0.37 44.52
C ASN A 371 8.86 -1.35 45.34
N GLU A 372 9.46 -2.42 45.87
CA GLU A 372 8.80 -3.45 46.69
C GLU A 372 7.67 -4.24 46.00
N LYS A 373 7.49 -4.07 44.68
CA LYS A 373 6.56 -4.84 43.86
C LYS A 373 7.32 -5.74 42.88
N ILE A 374 6.80 -6.96 42.70
CA ILE A 374 7.28 -7.87 41.66
C ILE A 374 6.69 -7.38 40.34
N GLU A 375 7.52 -6.76 39.50
CA GLU A 375 7.16 -6.40 38.13
C GLU A 375 7.62 -7.53 37.18
N GLN A 376 6.68 -8.07 36.41
CA GLN A 376 6.99 -9.00 35.32
C GLN A 376 7.32 -8.19 34.08
N ILE A 377 8.58 -8.29 33.63
CA ILE A 377 9.07 -7.55 32.47
C ILE A 377 9.41 -8.52 31.35
N ASN A 378 8.69 -8.40 30.23
CA ASN A 378 8.96 -9.16 29.01
C ASN A 378 10.11 -8.50 28.23
N GLU A 379 11.32 -9.06 28.33
CA GLU A 379 12.53 -8.54 27.70
C GLU A 379 12.45 -8.58 26.17
N LEU A 380 11.80 -9.59 25.60
CA LEU A 380 11.62 -9.70 24.15
C LEU A 380 10.71 -8.58 23.64
N LYS A 381 9.66 -8.25 24.38
CA LYS A 381 8.77 -7.13 24.06
C LYS A 381 9.51 -5.80 24.12
N ILE A 382 10.32 -5.57 25.16
CA ILE A 382 11.16 -4.36 25.27
C ILE A 382 12.17 -4.29 24.12
N PHE A 383 12.84 -5.39 23.81
CA PHE A 383 13.79 -5.45 22.71
C PHE A 383 13.11 -5.13 21.36
N LEU A 384 11.95 -5.74 21.08
CA LEU A 384 11.20 -5.46 19.86
C LEU A 384 10.71 -4.01 19.81
N ILE A 385 10.25 -3.43 20.93
CA ILE A 385 9.90 -2.01 21.01
C ILE A 385 11.14 -1.15 20.70
N SER A 386 12.31 -1.48 21.25
CA SER A 386 13.56 -0.74 21.03
C SER A 386 14.01 -0.71 19.56
N LEU A 387 13.65 -1.72 18.77
CA LEU A 387 13.91 -1.71 17.31
C LEU A 387 13.04 -0.69 16.56
N PHE A 388 11.88 -0.32 17.12
CA PHE A 388 11.00 0.72 16.59
C PHE A 388 11.24 2.09 17.21
N ASP A 389 12.02 2.15 18.29
CA ASP A 389 12.15 3.35 19.11
C ASP A 389 13.21 4.30 18.54
N SER A 390 12.78 5.17 17.63
CA SER A 390 13.35 6.51 17.57
C SER A 390 12.77 7.29 18.75
N GLN A 391 13.62 8.03 19.50
CA GLN A 391 13.42 8.87 20.72
C GLN A 391 12.03 9.49 21.06
N SER A 392 11.01 9.39 20.21
CA SER A 392 9.69 9.99 20.33
C SER A 392 8.51 9.03 20.03
N SER A 393 8.70 7.70 20.01
CA SER A 393 7.58 6.77 19.75
C SER A 393 6.71 6.58 20.99
N SER A 394 5.38 6.47 20.85
CA SER A 394 4.52 6.17 21.98
C SER A 394 4.64 4.69 22.34
N ASN A 395 5.17 4.39 23.53
CA ASN A 395 5.35 3.04 24.07
C ASN A 395 4.09 2.15 23.97
N PHE A 396 2.91 2.78 23.96
CA PHE A 396 1.62 2.10 23.81
C PHE A 396 1.40 1.52 22.40
N ALA A 397 1.59 2.33 21.34
CA ALA A 397 1.33 1.88 19.98
C ALA A 397 2.37 0.85 19.51
N SER A 398 3.63 1.05 19.90
CA SER A 398 4.70 0.08 19.67
C SER A 398 4.47 -1.22 20.45
N GLY A 399 4.00 -1.15 21.70
CA GLY A 399 3.59 -2.31 22.50
C GLY A 399 2.53 -3.16 21.80
N VAL A 400 1.41 -2.55 21.39
CA VAL A 400 0.33 -3.26 20.68
C VAL A 400 0.81 -3.89 19.37
N LEU A 401 1.67 -3.21 18.60
CA LEU A 401 2.25 -3.75 17.37
C LEU A 401 3.12 -4.98 17.63
N VAL A 402 3.96 -4.92 18.65
CA VAL A 402 4.84 -6.03 19.05
C VAL A 402 4.00 -7.23 19.52
N SER A 403 3.00 -6.98 20.35
CA SER A 403 2.04 -8.00 20.80
C SER A 403 1.30 -8.65 19.63
N SER A 404 0.90 -7.85 18.63
CA SER A 404 0.30 -8.36 17.38
C SER A 404 1.26 -9.24 16.58
N ALA A 405 2.53 -8.82 16.44
CA ALA A 405 3.56 -9.59 15.74
C ALA A 405 3.83 -10.94 16.43
N MET A 406 3.97 -10.93 17.77
CA MET A 406 4.12 -12.14 18.57
C MET A 406 2.93 -13.10 18.39
N LEU A 407 1.71 -12.57 18.33
CA LEU A 407 0.49 -13.36 18.12
C LEU A 407 0.46 -13.98 16.72
N LEU A 408 0.84 -13.25 15.68
CA LEU A 408 0.94 -13.77 14.30
C LEU A 408 1.98 -14.89 14.18
N ILE A 409 3.14 -14.74 14.81
CA ILE A 409 4.17 -15.78 14.87
C ILE A 409 3.61 -17.02 15.57
N SER A 410 2.90 -16.82 16.69
CA SER A 410 2.30 -17.91 17.46
C SER A 410 1.25 -18.68 16.65
N ILE A 411 0.42 -17.98 15.87
CA ILE A 411 -0.52 -18.61 14.93
C ILE A 411 0.23 -19.46 13.90
N ALA A 412 1.29 -18.93 13.30
CA ALA A 412 2.04 -19.66 12.26
C ALA A 412 2.65 -20.96 12.81
N VAL A 413 3.27 -20.90 14.00
CA VAL A 413 3.84 -22.08 14.67
C VAL A 413 2.74 -23.06 15.10
N ALA A 414 1.63 -22.55 15.65
CA ALA A 414 0.49 -23.36 16.08
C ALA A 414 -0.16 -24.13 14.93
N TYR A 415 -0.18 -23.55 13.73
CA TYR A 415 -0.68 -24.25 12.54
C TYR A 415 0.15 -25.49 12.23
N GLY A 416 1.48 -25.35 12.19
CA GLY A 416 2.41 -26.44 11.97
C GLY A 416 2.29 -27.52 13.05
N LEU A 417 2.26 -27.10 14.32
CA LEU A 417 2.18 -27.99 15.47
C LEU A 417 0.85 -28.76 15.50
N SER A 418 -0.28 -28.10 15.23
CA SER A 418 -1.60 -28.73 15.15
C SER A 418 -1.64 -29.81 14.07
N LYS A 419 -1.07 -29.53 12.88
CA LYS A 419 -0.99 -30.51 11.80
C LYS A 419 -0.14 -31.72 12.15
N LEU A 420 0.98 -31.49 12.84
CA LEU A 420 1.87 -32.54 13.31
C LEU A 420 1.18 -33.42 14.36
N ILE A 421 0.52 -32.84 15.36
CA ILE A 421 -0.24 -33.60 16.38
C ILE A 421 -1.31 -34.46 15.72
N VAL A 422 -2.12 -33.88 14.82
CA VAL A 422 -3.17 -34.64 14.13
C VAL A 422 -2.59 -35.78 13.31
N TYR A 423 -1.46 -35.56 12.63
CA TYR A 423 -0.75 -36.60 11.90
C TYR A 423 -0.27 -37.72 12.82
N LEU A 424 0.37 -37.39 13.94
CA LEU A 424 0.84 -38.38 14.91
C LEU A 424 -0.31 -39.17 15.54
N ILE A 425 -1.36 -38.49 16.01
CA ILE A 425 -2.55 -39.15 16.58
C ILE A 425 -3.17 -40.09 15.56
N ARG A 426 -3.34 -39.64 14.31
CA ARG A 426 -3.87 -40.50 13.25
C ARG A 426 -3.00 -41.73 13.02
N ARG A 427 -1.68 -41.55 12.91
CA ARG A 427 -0.75 -42.65 12.66
C ARG A 427 -0.73 -43.68 13.80
N TYR A 428 -0.73 -43.23 15.05
CA TYR A 428 -0.60 -44.11 16.22
C TYR A 428 -1.92 -44.67 16.73
N TYR A 429 -3.03 -43.93 16.61
CA TYR A 429 -4.31 -44.31 17.22
C TYR A 429 -5.41 -44.65 16.21
N ILE A 430 -5.31 -44.21 14.95
CA ILE A 430 -6.33 -44.45 13.90
C ILE A 430 -5.83 -45.44 12.85
N GLU A 431 -4.57 -45.37 12.41
CA GLU A 431 -4.03 -46.32 11.43
C GLU A 431 -3.56 -47.62 12.09
N ALA A 432 -3.22 -47.59 13.39
CA ALA A 432 -3.04 -48.78 14.20
C ALA A 432 -4.37 -49.36 14.76
N SER A 433 -5.53 -48.80 14.35
CA SER A 433 -6.80 -48.87 15.09
C SER A 433 -7.70 -50.07 14.88
N ASN A 434 -7.29 -51.11 14.17
CA ASN A 434 -7.93 -52.42 14.38
C ASN A 434 -7.76 -52.92 15.84
N ARG A 435 -7.12 -52.16 16.75
CA ARG A 435 -6.93 -52.47 18.18
C ARG A 435 -7.62 -51.54 19.18
N TYR A 436 -8.07 -50.34 18.81
CA TYR A 436 -8.52 -49.32 19.80
C TYR A 436 -9.89 -48.70 19.54
N PHE A 437 -10.41 -48.75 18.32
CA PHE A 437 -11.72 -48.22 17.96
C PHE A 437 -12.46 -49.27 17.13
N ASN A 438 -13.70 -49.60 17.51
CA ASN A 438 -14.57 -50.53 16.77
C ASN A 438 -15.19 -49.89 15.54
#